data_AF-A0A455SIM4-F1
#
_entry.id   AF-A0A455SIM4-F1
#
_cell.length_a   1.000
_cell.length_b   1.000
_cell.length_c   1.000
_cell.angle_alpha   90.00
_cell.angle_beta   90.00
_cell.angle_gamma   90.00
#
_symmetry.space_group_name_H-M   'P 1'
#
loop_
_entity.id
_entity.type
_entity.pdbx_description
1 polymer ?
#
loop_
_entity_poly.entity_id
_entity_poly.type
_entity_poly.pdbx_seq_one_letter_code
_entity_poly.pdbx_strand_id
1 'polypeptide(L)'
;MLLFQELFDNAIQHTPAGSPILVTLKPGEPLESQPSIEIQIQTKEGFISPEHLHLIFQRFYRVDTSLTRTARGLGVGLALCQHIIYLHQGTIWAESDPHSGCTFHITLPVTEGDQQETGRTHARKEDNHPGR
;
A
#
# COMPACT_ATOMS: atom_id res chain seq x y z
N MET A 1 -2.84 -8.81 -4.04
CA MET A 1 -2.44 -8.92 -2.62
C MET A 1 -0.95 -8.64 -2.35
N LEU A 2 -0.10 -8.45 -3.38
CA LEU A 2 1.37 -8.35 -3.20
C LEU A 2 1.85 -7.01 -2.62
N LEU A 3 1.20 -5.88 -2.93
CA LEU A 3 1.66 -4.55 -2.55
C LEU A 3 1.86 -4.38 -1.03
N PHE A 4 0.80 -4.58 -0.25
CA PHE A 4 0.86 -4.34 1.20
C PHE A 4 1.73 -5.36 1.91
N GLN A 5 1.79 -6.59 1.41
CA GLN A 5 2.69 -7.60 1.96
C GLN A 5 4.15 -7.16 1.84
N GLU A 6 4.59 -6.66 0.69
CA GLU A 6 5.96 -6.17 0.52
C GLU A 6 6.26 -4.97 1.43
N LEU A 7 5.30 -4.07 1.63
CA LEU A 7 5.48 -2.92 2.53
C LEU A 7 5.54 -3.35 4.01
N PHE A 8 4.68 -4.27 4.43
CA PHE A 8 4.70 -4.78 5.80
C PHE A 8 5.93 -5.65 6.07
N ASP A 9 6.34 -6.48 5.12
CA ASP A 9 7.56 -7.28 5.26
C ASP A 9 8.81 -6.38 5.39
N ASN A 10 8.87 -5.28 4.65
CA ASN A 10 9.93 -4.27 4.82
C ASN A 10 9.85 -3.62 6.22
N ALA A 11 8.67 -3.19 6.64
CA ALA A 11 8.49 -2.58 7.96
C ALA A 11 8.90 -3.54 9.10
N ILE A 12 8.50 -4.81 9.03
CA ILE A 12 8.83 -5.84 10.04
C ILE A 12 10.34 -6.15 10.05
N GLN A 13 10.99 -6.23 8.89
CA GLN A 13 12.42 -6.55 8.81
C GLN A 13 13.31 -5.41 9.28
N HIS A 14 12.85 -4.16 9.14
CA HIS A 14 13.64 -2.96 9.44
C HIS A 14 13.23 -2.26 10.74
N THR A 15 12.37 -2.87 11.54
CA THR A 15 12.03 -2.41 12.90
C THR A 15 12.34 -3.47 13.95
N PRO A 16 12.66 -3.08 15.20
CA PRO A 16 12.84 -4.05 16.27
C PRO A 16 11.59 -4.90 16.54
N ALA A 17 11.81 -6.12 17.01
CA ALA A 17 10.72 -7.02 17.36
C ALA A 17 9.84 -6.42 18.46
N GLY A 18 8.52 -6.39 18.23
CA GLY A 18 7.55 -5.83 19.17
C GLY A 18 7.27 -4.33 18.98
N SER A 19 8.00 -3.64 18.10
CA SER A 19 7.69 -2.25 17.75
C SER A 19 6.37 -2.19 16.94
N PRO A 20 5.45 -1.27 17.26
CA PRO A 20 4.18 -1.17 16.56
C PRO A 20 4.36 -0.59 15.16
N ILE A 21 3.65 -1.17 14.20
CA ILE A 21 3.45 -0.60 12.86
C ILE A 21 2.07 0.05 12.84
N LEU A 22 2.01 1.35 12.63
CA LEU A 22 0.76 2.10 12.57
C LEU A 22 0.31 2.25 11.11
N VAL A 23 -0.95 1.91 10.85
CA VAL A 23 -1.56 2.11 9.54
C VAL A 23 -2.69 3.12 9.67
N THR A 24 -2.60 4.21 8.92
CA THR A 24 -3.60 5.28 8.90
C THR A 24 -4.21 5.37 7.50
N LEU A 25 -5.53 5.45 7.42
CA LEU A 25 -6.26 5.77 6.20
C LEU A 25 -6.97 7.11 6.40
N LYS A 26 -6.81 8.03 5.46
CA LYS A 26 -7.47 9.35 5.47
C LYS A 26 -7.79 9.80 4.04
N PRO A 27 -8.72 10.74 3.84
CA PRO A 27 -8.88 11.40 2.55
C PRO A 27 -7.54 11.97 2.08
N GLY A 28 -7.17 11.70 0.83
CA GLY A 28 -5.99 12.27 0.20
C GLY A 28 -6.36 13.50 -0.63
N GLU A 29 -5.33 14.21 -1.09
CA GLU A 29 -5.51 15.29 -2.07
C GLU A 29 -6.05 14.73 -3.39
N PRO A 30 -6.99 15.41 -4.07
CA PRO A 30 -7.54 14.92 -5.33
C PRO A 30 -6.46 14.61 -6.38
N LEU A 31 -6.58 13.47 -7.04
CA LEU A 31 -5.71 13.05 -8.14
C LEU A 31 -6.49 13.17 -9.44
N GLU A 32 -6.01 13.98 -10.39
CA GLU A 32 -6.68 14.22 -11.68
C GLU A 32 -8.18 14.56 -11.54
N SER A 33 -8.50 15.42 -10.56
CA SER A 33 -9.87 15.82 -10.20
C SER A 33 -10.78 14.71 -9.66
N GLN A 34 -10.24 13.54 -9.35
CA GLN A 34 -10.94 12.47 -8.64
C GLN A 34 -10.62 12.53 -7.14
N PRO A 35 -11.58 12.17 -6.26
CA PRO A 35 -11.26 11.97 -4.85
C PRO A 35 -10.19 10.90 -4.70
N SER A 36 -9.36 10.99 -3.67
CA SER A 36 -8.31 10.00 -3.41
C SER A 36 -8.31 9.58 -1.94
N ILE A 37 -7.65 8.47 -1.67
CA ILE A 37 -7.36 8.00 -0.32
C ILE A 37 -5.85 7.98 -0.11
N GLU A 38 -5.39 8.48 1.04
CA GLU A 38 -4.01 8.36 1.49
C GLU A 38 -3.92 7.25 2.53
N ILE A 39 -3.01 6.31 2.32
CA ILE A 39 -2.65 5.24 3.24
C ILE A 39 -1.23 5.52 3.73
N GLN A 40 -1.07 5.60 5.05
CA GLN A 40 0.23 5.79 5.69
C GLN A 40 0.60 4.53 6.47
N ILE A 41 1.81 4.01 6.26
CA ILE A 41 2.38 2.90 7.02
C ILE A 41 3.60 3.44 7.76
N GLN A 42 3.44 3.64 9.07
CA GLN A 42 4.44 4.27 9.92
C GLN A 42 5.09 3.27 10.86
N THR A 43 6.41 3.41 10.99
CA THR A 43 7.27 2.76 11.97
C THR A 43 7.84 3.82 12.90
N LYS A 44 7.92 3.57 14.21
CA LYS A 44 8.48 4.53 15.19
C LYS A 44 10.00 4.54 15.27
N GLU A 45 10.62 3.55 14.65
CA GLU A 45 12.05 3.27 14.66
C GLU A 45 12.46 2.85 13.24
N GLY A 46 13.76 2.92 12.95
CA GLY A 46 14.26 2.79 11.58
C GLY A 46 14.38 4.16 10.92
N PHE A 47 15.53 4.42 10.32
CA PHE A 47 15.85 5.69 9.68
C PHE A 47 16.40 5.45 8.29
N ILE A 48 15.88 6.20 7.32
CA ILE A 48 16.38 6.23 5.95
C ILE A 48 16.95 7.62 5.72
N SER A 49 18.26 7.71 5.51
CA SER A 49 18.89 9.00 5.21
C SER A 49 18.24 9.66 3.98
N PRO A 50 18.10 10.99 3.94
CA PRO A 50 17.42 11.71 2.86
C PRO A 50 17.94 11.36 1.46
N GLU A 51 19.25 11.11 1.31
CA GLU A 51 19.87 10.71 0.04
C GLU A 51 19.35 9.36 -0.49
N HIS A 52 18.73 8.54 0.37
CA HIS A 52 18.25 7.21 0.03
C HIS A 52 16.75 7.15 -0.25
N LEU A 53 15.95 8.11 0.21
CA LEU A 53 14.48 8.07 0.17
C LEU A 53 13.90 7.87 -1.24
N HIS A 54 14.56 8.41 -2.27
CA HIS A 54 14.16 8.21 -3.66
C HIS A 54 14.77 6.93 -4.27
N LEU A 55 15.93 6.50 -3.76
CA LEU A 55 16.68 5.36 -4.27
C LEU A 55 16.08 4.02 -3.82
N ILE A 56 15.43 3.95 -2.66
CA ILE A 56 14.79 2.71 -2.16
C ILE A 56 13.72 2.14 -3.09
N PHE A 57 13.18 2.96 -4.00
CA PHE A 57 12.24 2.51 -5.04
C PHE A 57 12.93 2.02 -6.32
N GLN A 58 14.26 2.10 -6.43
CA GLN A 58 15.00 1.55 -7.55
C GLN A 58 15.19 0.04 -7.39
N ARG A 59 15.07 -0.68 -8.51
CA ARG A 59 15.35 -2.12 -8.54
C ARG A 59 16.79 -2.39 -8.12
N PHE A 60 16.97 -3.39 -7.26
CA PHE A 60 18.25 -3.85 -6.73
C PHE A 60 18.96 -2.87 -5.77
N TYR A 61 18.38 -1.71 -5.49
CA TYR A 61 18.95 -0.75 -4.55
C TYR A 61 18.74 -1.20 -3.10
N ARG A 62 19.77 -1.01 -2.26
CA ARG A 62 19.75 -1.29 -0.82
C ARG A 62 20.61 -0.27 -0.09
N VAL A 63 20.10 0.27 1.01
CA VAL A 63 20.79 1.29 1.84
C VAL A 63 22.04 0.71 2.51
N ASP A 64 21.97 -0.52 3.02
CA ASP A 64 23.10 -1.21 3.64
C ASP A 64 23.52 -2.46 2.86
N THR A 65 24.79 -2.51 2.48
CA THR A 65 25.48 -3.69 1.93
C THR A 65 26.32 -4.43 2.99
N SER A 66 26.37 -3.92 4.23
CA SER A 66 27.23 -4.44 5.28
C SER A 66 26.44 -5.18 6.37
N LEU A 67 26.63 -6.50 6.43
CA LEU A 67 26.48 -7.33 7.64
C LEU A 67 25.08 -7.49 8.26
N THR A 68 24.12 -8.01 7.51
CA THR A 68 23.33 -9.15 8.04
C THR A 68 23.09 -10.16 6.93
N ARG A 69 23.53 -11.39 7.16
CA ARG A 69 23.24 -12.59 6.35
C ARG A 69 21.75 -13.00 6.45
N THR A 70 20.86 -12.04 6.67
CA THR A 70 19.49 -12.21 7.16
C THR A 70 18.49 -11.30 6.44
N ALA A 71 18.92 -10.23 5.78
CA ALA A 71 18.04 -9.41 4.95
C ALA A 71 17.58 -10.22 3.71
N ARG A 72 16.33 -10.65 3.73
CA ARG A 72 15.71 -11.50 2.71
C ARG A 72 15.27 -10.62 1.54
N GLY A 73 15.67 -10.95 0.31
CA GLY A 73 15.13 -10.34 -0.91
C GLY A 73 16.17 -9.70 -1.85
N LEU A 74 15.81 -9.57 -3.12
CA LEU A 74 16.67 -9.05 -4.19
C LEU A 74 16.66 -7.51 -4.32
N GLY A 75 16.01 -6.78 -3.40
CA GLY A 75 15.78 -5.34 -3.57
C GLY A 75 14.78 -5.01 -4.69
N VAL A 76 13.79 -5.88 -4.92
CA VAL A 76 12.79 -5.71 -5.99
C VAL A 76 11.43 -5.24 -5.43
N GLY A 77 11.16 -5.48 -4.15
CA GLY A 77 9.84 -5.26 -3.53
C GLY A 77 9.31 -3.83 -3.69
N LEU A 78 10.04 -2.82 -3.19
CA LEU A 78 9.59 -1.43 -3.26
C LEU A 78 9.48 -0.89 -4.70
N ALA A 79 10.36 -1.32 -5.60
CA ALA A 79 10.24 -0.98 -7.03
C ALA A 79 8.97 -1.57 -7.67
N LEU A 80 8.57 -2.77 -7.26
CA LEU A 80 7.31 -3.38 -7.67
C LEU A 80 6.12 -2.62 -7.08
N CYS A 81 6.18 -2.24 -5.80
CA CYS A 81 5.16 -1.42 -5.15
C CYS A 81 4.93 -0.11 -5.91
N GLN A 82 6.00 0.61 -6.25
CA GLN A 82 5.92 1.84 -7.03
C GLN A 82 5.28 1.62 -8.40
N HIS A 83 5.63 0.53 -9.10
CA HIS A 83 5.02 0.23 -10.38
C HIS A 83 3.53 -0.14 -10.27
N ILE A 84 3.14 -0.94 -9.27
CA ILE A 84 1.74 -1.29 -9.02
C ILE A 84 0.91 -0.04 -8.75
N ILE A 85 1.41 0.85 -7.89
CA ILE A 85 0.71 2.08 -7.50
C ILE A 85 0.60 3.03 -8.68
N TYR A 86 1.67 3.16 -9.48
CA TYR A 86 1.64 3.91 -10.73
C TYR A 86 0.57 3.38 -11.71
N LEU A 87 0.45 2.06 -11.89
CA LEU A 87 -0.59 1.47 -12.73
C LEU A 87 -2.02 1.75 -12.22
N HIS A 88 -2.17 2.04 -10.94
CA HIS A 88 -3.44 2.46 -10.33
C HIS A 88 -3.58 3.99 -10.30
N GLN A 89 -2.78 4.74 -11.07
CA GLN A 89 -2.80 6.20 -11.13
C GLN A 89 -2.56 6.85 -9.76
N GLY A 90 -1.82 6.16 -8.89
CA GLY A 90 -1.45 6.61 -7.56
C GLY A 90 0.01 7.03 -7.46
N THR A 91 0.38 7.47 -6.27
CA THR A 91 1.77 7.82 -5.93
C THR A 91 2.20 7.10 -4.66
N ILE A 92 3.48 6.72 -4.58
CA ILE A 92 4.12 6.25 -3.35
C ILE A 92 5.39 7.04 -3.08
N TRP A 93 5.59 7.40 -1.81
CA TRP A 93 6.83 8.00 -1.34
C TRP A 93 7.11 7.56 0.10
N ALA A 94 8.30 7.89 0.58
CA ALA A 94 8.68 7.66 1.96
C ALA A 94 9.17 8.96 2.58
N GLU A 95 8.80 9.18 3.84
CA GLU A 95 9.36 10.20 4.71
C GLU A 95 10.06 9.48 5.86
N SER A 96 11.19 10.01 6.31
CA SER A 96 11.89 9.44 7.46
C SER A 96 12.57 10.54 8.25
N ASP A 97 12.52 10.40 9.56
CA ASP A 97 13.11 11.30 10.53
C ASP A 97 13.85 10.46 11.59
N PRO A 98 15.08 10.85 11.97
CA PRO A 98 15.89 10.07 12.91
C PRO A 98 15.24 9.81 14.27
N HIS A 99 14.24 10.62 14.66
CA HIS A 99 13.60 10.57 15.96
C HIS A 99 12.19 9.97 15.95
N SER A 100 11.53 9.96 14.79
CA SER A 100 10.14 9.52 14.64
C SER A 100 9.93 8.35 13.67
N GLY A 101 11.02 7.87 13.05
CA GLY A 101 11.07 6.64 12.29
C GLY A 101 10.87 6.86 10.79
N CYS A 102 10.14 5.94 10.14
CA CYS A 102 9.85 6.01 8.71
C CYS A 102 8.36 5.81 8.43
N THR A 103 7.82 6.62 7.53
CA THR A 103 6.44 6.54 7.04
C THR A 103 6.45 6.35 5.53
N PHE A 104 5.82 5.27 5.07
CA PHE A 104 5.49 5.08 3.66
C PHE A 104 4.09 5.63 3.40
N HIS A 105 3.98 6.48 2.39
CA HIS A 105 2.73 7.11 1.99
C HIS A 105 2.31 6.57 0.63
N ILE A 106 1.03 6.25 0.49
CA ILE A 106 0.42 5.78 -0.76
C ILE A 106 -0.83 6.62 -0.99
N THR A 107 -0.97 7.22 -2.18
CA THR A 107 -2.23 7.82 -2.63
C THR A 107 -2.81 7.02 -3.78
N LEU A 108 -4.11 6.78 -3.75
CA LEU A 108 -4.85 6.09 -4.81
C LEU A 108 -6.15 6.85 -5.11
N PRO A 109 -6.52 7.03 -6.38
CA PRO A 109 -7.83 7.59 -6.73
C PRO A 109 -8.93 6.63 -6.28
N VAL A 110 -10.02 7.20 -5.78
CA VAL A 110 -11.25 6.48 -5.45
C VAL A 110 -12.13 6.55 -6.69
N THR A 111 -12.26 5.42 -7.38
CA THR A 111 -13.28 5.28 -8.42
C THR A 111 -14.61 4.97 -7.75
N GLU A 112 -15.69 5.59 -8.25
CA GLU A 112 -17.03 5.12 -7.94
C GLU A 112 -17.15 3.71 -8.53
N GLY A 113 -17.01 2.69 -7.68
CA GLY A 113 -17.16 1.31 -8.11
C GLY A 113 -18.50 1.13 -8.82
N ASP A 114 -18.48 0.46 -9.96
CA ASP A 114 -19.67 0.19 -10.76
C ASP A 114 -20.71 -0.52 -9.88
N GLN A 115 -21.74 0.21 -9.41
CA GLN A 115 -22.75 -0.30 -8.48
C GLN A 115 -23.77 -1.25 -9.16
N GLN A 116 -23.40 -1.85 -10.29
CA GLN A 116 -24.31 -2.58 -11.16
C GLN A 116 -24.18 -4.10 -11.07
N GLU A 117 -24.17 -4.73 -9.88
CA GLU A 117 -24.37 -6.20 -9.86
C GLU A 117 -24.91 -6.86 -8.57
N THR A 118 -25.63 -6.15 -7.71
CA THR A 118 -26.30 -6.79 -6.54
C THR A 118 -27.84 -6.88 -6.66
N GLY A 119 -28.42 -6.55 -7.81
CA GLY A 119 -29.87 -6.46 -8.00
C GLY A 119 -30.56 -7.59 -8.77
N ARG A 120 -29.84 -8.63 -9.23
CA ARG A 120 -30.42 -9.69 -10.07
C ARG A 120 -30.10 -11.08 -9.54
N THR A 121 -30.84 -11.54 -8.53
CA THR A 121 -31.37 -12.92 -8.42
C THR A 121 -32.20 -13.00 -7.15
N HIS A 122 -33.53 -12.86 -7.28
CA HIS A 122 -34.58 -13.59 -6.54
C HIS A 122 -35.95 -12.95 -6.87
N ALA A 123 -36.36 -13.06 -8.14
CA ALA A 123 -37.77 -13.02 -8.50
C ALA A 123 -38.13 -14.40 -9.05
N ARG A 124 -38.24 -15.39 -8.16
CA ARG A 124 -38.99 -16.61 -8.48
C ARG A 124 -40.45 -16.20 -8.52
N LYS A 125 -40.97 -15.97 -9.73
CA LYS A 125 -42.41 -16.07 -9.99
C LYS A 125 -42.80 -17.50 -9.60
N GLU A 126 -43.50 -17.65 -8.48
CA GLU A 126 -44.36 -18.80 -8.31
C GLU A 126 -45.65 -18.47 -9.06
N ASP A 127 -45.85 -19.23 -10.14
CA ASP A 127 -47.00 -19.15 -11.00
C ASP A 127 -48.28 -19.38 -10.20
N ASN A 128 -49.09 -18.34 -10.15
CA ASN A 128 -50.49 -18.40 -9.78
C ASN A 128 -51.21 -19.23 -10.86
N HIS A 129 -51.61 -20.47 -10.54
CA HIS A 129 -52.43 -21.28 -11.42
C HIS A 129 -53.92 -21.14 -11.03
N PRO A 130 -54.78 -20.59 -11.88
CA PRO A 130 -56.23 -20.70 -11.71
C PRO A 130 -56.73 -21.89 -12.54
N GLY A 131 -57.40 -22.85 -11.88
CA GLY A 131 -58.34 -23.75 -12.56
C GLY A 131 -58.25 -25.22 -12.17
N ARG A 132 -59.13 -25.68 -11.27
CA ARG A 132 -60.42 -26.33 -11.61
C ARG A 132 -61.15 -26.73 -10.35
#